data_AF-A0A4R6WGK3-F1
#
_entry.id   AF-A0A4R6WGK3-F1
#
_cell.length_a   1.000
_cell.length_b   1.000
_cell.length_c   1.000
_cell.angle_alpha   90.00
_cell.angle_beta   90.00
_cell.angle_gamma   90.00
#
_symmetry.space_group_name_H-M   'P 1'
#
loop_
_entity.id
_entity.type
_entity.pdbx_description
1 polymer ?
#
loop_
_entity_poly.entity_id
_entity_poly.type
_entity_poly.pdbx_seq_one_letter_code
_entity_poly.pdbx_strand_id
1 'polypeptide(L)' 'MFGIGNWIATILLAAISLIGLVLWSHAHDIGMEIFGAGLLFFGILMIFRLITNAYGNEEKLS' A
#
# COMPACT_ATOMS: atom_id res chain seq x y z
N MET A 1 11.48 -1.64 -15.99
CA MET A 1 11.47 -0.15 -16.00
C MET A 1 10.39 0.34 -15.05
N PHE A 2 10.77 1.09 -14.02
CA PHE A 2 9.82 1.93 -13.27
C PHE A 2 9.34 3.06 -14.17
N GLY A 3 8.34 2.78 -15.01
CA GLY A 3 7.73 3.81 -15.84
C GLY A 3 7.09 4.88 -14.97
N ILE A 4 6.94 6.09 -15.50
CA ILE A 4 6.26 7.22 -14.84
C ILE A 4 4.85 6.85 -14.32
N GLY A 5 4.22 5.78 -14.80
CA GLY A 5 2.97 5.27 -14.23
C GLY A 5 3.10 4.53 -12.89
N ASN A 6 4.26 3.92 -12.59
CA ASN A 6 4.41 3.01 -11.43
C ASN A 6 4.72 3.75 -10.12
N TRP A 7 5.39 4.91 -10.18
CA TRP A 7 5.67 5.72 -8.99
C TRP A 7 4.40 6.41 -8.48
N ILE A 8 3.53 6.87 -9.37
CA ILE A 8 2.22 7.46 -9.01
C ILE A 8 1.38 6.43 -8.26
N ALA A 9 1.32 5.19 -8.77
CA ALA A 9 0.61 4.10 -8.10
C ALA A 9 1.16 3.83 -6.69
N THR A 10 2.49 3.87 -6.54
CA THR A 10 3.15 3.69 -5.23
C THR A 10 2.78 4.80 -4.24
N ILE A 11 2.77 6.05 -4.69
CA ILE A 11 2.38 7.20 -3.87
C ILE A 11 0.91 7.12 -3.47
N LEU A 12 0.02 6.78 -4.40
CA LEU A 12 -1.40 6.62 -4.11
C LEU A 12 -1.65 5.51 -3.09
N LEU A 13 -0.94 4.38 -3.20
CA LEU A 13 -1.03 3.30 -2.23
C LEU A 13 -0.50 3.71 -0.85
N ALA A 14 0.60 4.47 -0.80
CA ALA A 14 1.10 5.02 0.46
C ALA A 14 0.09 5.99 1.11
N ALA A 15 -0.54 6.86 0.32
CA ALA A 15 -1.57 7.77 0.79
C ALA A 15 -2.81 7.02 1.32
N ILE A 16 -3.29 6.00 0.61
CA ILE A 16 -4.42 5.16 1.05
C ILE A 16 -4.08 4.44 2.36
N SER A 17 -2.86 3.91 2.49
CA SER A 17 -2.39 3.25 3.71
C SER A 17 -2.36 4.21 4.91
N LEU A 18 -1.88 5.44 4.70
CA LEU A 18 -1.90 6.51 5.71
C LEU A 18 -3.32 6.91 6.10
N ILE A 19 -4.25 6.98 5.14
CA ILE A 19 -5.67 7.23 5.44
C ILE A 19 -6.23 6.10 6.30
N GLY A 20 -5.89 4.83 6.00
CA GLY A 20 -6.27 3.68 6.84
C GLY A 20 -5.77 3.81 8.28
N LEU A 21 -4.52 4.23 8.48
CA LEU A 21 -3.96 4.48 9.80
C LEU A 21 -4.68 5.61 10.56
N VAL A 22 -5.03 6.70 9.87
CA VAL A 22 -5.76 7.82 10.47
C VAL A 22 -7.18 7.39 10.85
N LEU A 23 -7.88 6.69 9.96
CA LEU A 23 -9.21 6.15 10.24
C LEU A 23 -9.18 5.19 11.43
N TRP A 24 -8.19 4.30 11.48
CA TRP A 24 -8.05 3.36 12.59
C TRP A 24 -7.79 4.07 13.92
N SER A 25 -6.90 5.06 13.93
CA SER A 25 -6.54 5.81 15.16
C SER A 25 -7.63 6.76 15.67
N HIS A 26 -8.56 7.18 14.80
CA HIS A 26 -9.69 8.05 15.15
C HIS A 26 -11.04 7.32 15.12
N ALA A 27 -11.04 6.00 15.00
CA ALA A 27 -12.28 5.22 14.96
C ALA A 27 -12.97 5.28 16.33
N HIS A 28 -14.20 5.78 16.33
CA HIS A 28 -15.07 5.75 17.51
C HIS A 28 -16.01 4.53 17.49
N ASP A 29 -16.18 3.89 16.34
CA ASP A 29 -16.96 2.67 16.15
C ASP A 29 -16.08 1.51 15.67
N ILE A 30 -16.46 0.29 16.06
CA ILE A 30 -15.75 -0.95 15.75
C ILE A 30 -15.67 -1.20 14.23
N GLY A 31 -16.68 -0.75 13.46
CA GLY A 31 -16.70 -0.92 12.02
C GLY A 31 -15.58 -0.15 11.34
N MET A 32 -15.42 1.13 11.70
CA MET A 32 -14.35 1.99 11.20
C MET A 32 -12.97 1.56 11.71
N GLU A 33 -12.89 1.00 12.92
CA GLU A 33 -11.65 0.44 13.45
C GLU A 33 -11.15 -0.72 12.58
N ILE A 34 -12.02 -1.70 12.32
CA ILE A 34 -11.71 -2.86 11.48
C ILE A 34 -11.43 -2.42 10.04
N PHE A 35 -12.21 -1.49 9.50
CA PHE A 35 -12.01 -0.97 8.15
C PHE A 35 -10.66 -0.26 8.01
N GLY A 36 -10.31 0.63 8.94
CA GLY A 36 -9.03 1.33 8.96
C GLY A 36 -7.84 0.38 9.08
N ALA A 37 -7.92 -0.59 9.99
CA ALA A 37 -6.91 -1.63 10.15
C ALA A 37 -6.77 -2.50 8.89
N GLY A 38 -7.88 -2.87 8.26
CA GLY A 38 -7.90 -3.61 6.99
C GLY A 38 -7.29 -2.83 5.84
N LEU A 39 -7.61 -1.54 5.71
CA LEU A 39 -7.07 -0.65 4.68
C LEU A 39 -5.56 -0.45 4.84
N LEU A 40 -5.09 -0.27 6.07
CA LEU A 40 -3.67 -0.19 6.42
C LEU A 40 -2.94 -1.48 6.05
N PHE A 41 -3.47 -2.63 6.48
CA PHE A 41 -2.88 -3.94 6.19
C PHE A 41 -2.80 -4.21 4.69
N PHE A 42 -3.89 -3.94 3.96
CA PHE A 42 -3.94 -4.05 2.50
C PHE A 42 -2.90 -3.13 1.83
N GLY A 43 -2.80 -1.87 2.26
CA GLY A 43 -1.82 -0.91 1.75
C GLY A 43 -0.38 -1.40 1.90
N ILE A 44 -0.04 -1.95 3.08
CA ILE A 44 1.29 -2.55 3.34
C ILE A 44 1.56 -3.71 2.40
N LEU A 45 0.63 -4.66 2.25
CA LEU A 45 0.79 -5.81 1.35
C LEU A 45 1.01 -5.40 -0.11
N MET A 46 0.30 -4.36 -0.56
CA MET A 46 0.44 -3.84 -1.92
C MET A 46 1.81 -3.19 -2.15
N ILE A 47 2.35 -2.50 -1.14
CA ILE A 47 3.73 -1.97 -1.19
C ILE A 47 4.73 -3.12 -1.30
N PHE A 48 4.61 -4.16 -0.47
CA PHE A 48 5.47 -5.35 -0.59
C PHE A 48 5.38 -5.99 -1.97
N ARG A 49 4.18 -6.13 -2.53
CA ARG A 49 3.98 -6.66 -3.89
C ARG A 49 4.67 -5.81 -4.95
N LEU A 50 4.62 -4.48 -4.82
CA LEU A 50 5.32 -3.57 -5.74
C LEU A 50 6.83 -3.72 -5.65
N ILE A 51 7.36 -3.83 -4.43
CA ILE A 51 8.77 -4.10 -4.18
C ILE A 51 9.19 -5.43 -4.81
N THR A 52 8.46 -6.52 -4.58
CA THR A 52 8.78 -7.83 -5.18
C THR A 52 8.68 -7.80 -6.70
N ASN A 53 7.72 -7.05 -7.27
CA ASN A 53 7.62 -6.88 -8.71
C ASN A 53 8.75 -6.03 -9.30
N ALA A 54 9.29 -5.10 -8.52
CA ALA A 54 10.44 -4.30 -8.94
C ALA A 54 11.72 -5.15 -8.98
N TYR A 55 12.03 -5.84 -7.90
CA TYR A 55 13.28 -6.61 -7.76
C TYR A 55 13.22 -7.97 -8.45
N GLY A 56 12.07 -8.65 -8.47
CA GLY A 56 11.90 -9.94 -9.15
C GLY A 56 11.92 -9.85 -10.69
N ASN A 57 11.92 -8.65 -11.25
CA ASN A 57 12.09 -8.42 -12.69
C ASN A 57 13.56 -8.20 -13.08
N GLU A 58 14.43 -7.83 -12.14
CA GLU A 58 15.86 -7.65 -12.41
C GLU A 58 16.56 -9.01 -12.60
N GLU A 59 16.10 -10.04 -11.92
CA GLU A 59 16.62 -11.42 -11.99
C GLU A 59 16.35 -12.12 -13.34
N LYS A 60 15.43 -11.60 -14.16
CA LYS A 60 15.08 -12.17 -15.48
C LYS A 60 15.86 -11.55 -16.65
N LEU A 61 16.70 -10.55 -16.38
CA LEU A 61 17.47 -9.82 -17.39
C LEU A 61 19.01 -10.01 -17.22
N SER A 62 19.44 -10.79 -16.23
CA SER A 62 20.82 -11.29 -16.05
C SER A 62 20.95 -12.73 -16.50
#